data_AF-A0A1I7GY57-F1
#
_entry.id   AF-A0A1I7GY57-F1
#
_cell.length_a   1.000
_cell.length_b   1.000
_cell.length_c   1.000
_cell.angle_alpha   90.00
_cell.angle_beta   90.00
_cell.angle_gamma   90.00
#
_symmetry.space_group_name_H-M   'P 1'
#
loop_
_entity.id
_entity.type
_entity.pdbx_description
1 polymer ?
#
loop_
_entity_poly.entity_id
_entity_poly.type
_entity_poly.pdbx_seq_one_letter_code
_entity_poly.pdbx_strand_id
1 'polypeptide(L)'
;MILSLLIICGIQALLIIGFKNYTLWGDLAESTTPHVLYGEAILGKAGVVWMAIVSILAVTSSVNTVISALAYIAAGMAKIRLLPSVFMKTNKYGAPFVGIFTIGGIMILINATGLSTSEQLSFLILTGCVFWMVAYVVSHINVLILRKRLPKAPRTFKAPGGITVPVLGIIGTLWMIYNIDSNPDTRLKIYKVCLVILAVLAVYAFLWIKLVLKRKMFKPIPLEEVMAMENELYQVYRNPKKKAAYELARG
;
A
#
# COMPACT_ATOMS: atom_id res chain seq x y z
N MET A 1 1.96 1.70 -18.49
CA MET A 1 2.76 1.27 -17.32
C MET A 1 4.27 1.35 -17.57
N ILE A 2 4.82 0.77 -18.65
CA ILE A 2 6.27 0.90 -18.94
C ILE A 2 6.65 2.36 -19.25
N LEU A 3 5.89 3.01 -20.13
CA LEU A 3 6.11 4.42 -20.47
C LEU A 3 6.07 5.34 -19.24
N SER A 4 5.11 5.13 -18.33
CA SER A 4 5.02 5.92 -17.10
C SER A 4 6.24 5.73 -16.19
N LEU A 5 6.77 4.50 -16.08
CA LEU A 5 8.00 4.24 -15.30
C LEU A 5 9.21 4.94 -15.92
N LEU A 6 9.34 4.90 -17.25
CA LEU A 6 10.44 5.58 -17.96
C LEU A 6 10.37 7.11 -17.78
N ILE A 7 9.17 7.69 -17.88
CA ILE A 7 8.98 9.13 -17.67
C ILE A 7 9.35 9.53 -16.24
N ILE A 8 8.87 8.79 -15.23
CA ILE A 8 9.20 9.07 -13.81
C ILE A 8 10.71 8.96 -13.59
N CYS A 9 11.35 7.93 -14.13
CA CYS A 9 12.80 7.76 -14.06
C CYS A 9 13.55 8.94 -14.69
N GLY A 10 13.11 9.40 -15.87
CA GLY A 10 13.70 10.56 -16.54
C GLY A 10 13.56 11.84 -15.72
N ILE A 11 12.38 12.10 -15.17
CA ILE A 11 12.13 13.27 -14.31
C ILE A 11 13.01 13.23 -13.06
N GLN A 12 13.13 12.07 -12.40
CA GLN A 12 13.99 11.93 -11.22
C GLN A 12 15.47 12.11 -11.55
N ALA A 13 15.94 11.56 -12.67
CA ALA A 13 17.32 11.75 -13.11
C ALA A 13 17.64 13.23 -13.36
N LEU A 14 16.74 13.97 -14.03
CA LEU A 14 16.89 15.41 -14.24
C LEU A 14 16.95 16.18 -12.92
N LEU A 15 16.11 15.81 -11.96
CA LEU A 15 16.09 16.43 -10.64
C LEU A 15 17.40 16.19 -9.88
N ILE A 16 17.94 14.97 -9.92
CA ILE A 16 19.24 14.63 -9.31
C ILE A 16 20.39 15.43 -9.95
N ILE A 17 20.36 15.60 -11.28
CA ILE A 17 21.34 16.45 -11.99
C ILE A 17 21.21 17.91 -11.56
N GLY A 18 19.98 18.39 -11.36
CA GLY A 18 19.70 19.71 -10.78
C GLY A 18 20.32 19.87 -9.39
N PHE A 19 19.99 18.97 -8.46
CA PHE A 19 20.55 18.96 -7.10
C PHE A 19 22.08 19.00 -7.11
N LYS A 20 22.74 18.20 -7.95
CA LYS A 20 24.20 18.20 -8.08
C LYS A 20 24.78 19.58 -8.43
N ASN A 21 24.09 20.36 -9.27
CA ASN A 21 24.63 21.61 -9.81
C ASN A 21 24.38 22.83 -8.90
N TYR A 22 23.34 22.79 -8.07
CA TYR A 22 22.92 23.95 -7.27
C TYR A 22 23.09 23.77 -5.75
N THR A 23 23.33 22.56 -5.26
CA THR A 23 23.47 22.28 -3.82
C THR A 23 24.64 21.33 -3.55
N LEU A 24 25.31 21.50 -2.41
CA LEU A 24 26.34 20.57 -1.93
C LEU A 24 25.68 19.27 -1.44
N TRP A 25 26.34 18.13 -1.68
CA TRP A 25 25.84 16.82 -1.25
C TRP A 25 25.73 16.68 0.27
N GLY A 26 26.61 17.35 1.03
CA GLY A 26 26.55 17.38 2.49
C GLY A 26 25.27 18.04 2.98
N ASP A 27 24.97 19.24 2.48
CA ASP A 27 23.77 20.00 2.85
C ASP A 27 22.48 19.25 2.49
N LEU A 28 22.46 18.54 1.36
CA LEU A 28 21.34 17.68 0.97
C LEU A 28 21.15 16.50 1.92
N ALA A 29 22.24 15.91 2.44
CA ALA A 29 22.19 14.77 3.34
C ALA A 29 21.70 15.16 4.75
N GLU A 30 21.99 16.38 5.19
CA GLU A 30 21.55 16.89 6.49
C GLU A 30 20.16 17.55 6.45
N SER A 31 19.74 18.02 5.28
CA SER A 31 18.45 18.70 5.14
C SER A 31 17.27 17.73 5.27
N THR A 32 16.34 18.08 6.14
CA THR A 32 15.04 17.37 6.27
C THR A 32 14.08 17.71 5.13
N THR A 33 14.36 18.75 4.36
CA THR A 33 13.55 19.21 3.22
C THR A 33 14.43 19.56 2.00
N PRO A 34 15.10 18.55 1.39
CA PRO A 34 16.07 18.79 0.31
C PRO A 34 15.48 19.55 -0.89
N HIS A 35 14.20 19.37 -1.18
CA HIS A 35 13.50 20.08 -2.25
C HIS A 35 13.27 21.57 -1.97
N VAL A 36 13.14 21.96 -0.70
CA VAL A 36 13.04 23.39 -0.31
C VAL A 36 14.42 24.03 -0.37
N LEU A 37 15.45 23.34 0.14
CA LEU A 37 16.85 23.78 0.06
C LEU A 37 17.27 24.04 -1.39
N TYR A 38 16.90 23.13 -2.30
CA TYR A 38 17.14 23.34 -3.72
C TYR A 38 16.38 24.54 -4.29
N GLY A 39 15.13 24.75 -3.89
CA GLY A 39 14.36 25.93 -4.28
C GLY A 39 15.02 27.23 -3.82
N GLU A 40 15.55 27.25 -2.60
CA GLU A 40 16.32 28.37 -2.06
C GLU A 40 17.60 28.62 -2.86
N ALA A 41 18.34 27.57 -3.22
CA ALA A 41 19.58 27.69 -3.98
C ALA A 41 19.36 28.29 -5.39
N ILE A 42 18.20 28.08 -6.01
CA ILE A 42 17.89 28.61 -7.35
C ILE A 42 17.30 30.02 -7.31
N LEU A 43 16.29 30.23 -6.45
CA LEU A 43 15.44 31.43 -6.49
C LEU A 43 15.50 32.26 -5.20
N GLY A 44 16.39 31.91 -4.27
CA GLY A 44 16.49 32.52 -2.95
C GLY A 44 15.19 32.40 -2.16
N LYS A 45 14.83 33.44 -1.40
CA LYS A 45 13.63 33.47 -0.56
C LYS A 45 12.32 33.22 -1.33
N ALA A 46 12.24 33.64 -2.58
CA ALA A 46 11.06 33.38 -3.42
C ALA A 46 10.89 31.88 -3.70
N GLY A 47 12.00 31.15 -3.89
CA GLY A 47 12.00 29.70 -4.07
C GLY A 47 11.51 28.95 -2.84
N VAL A 48 11.89 29.40 -1.64
CA VAL A 48 11.41 28.82 -0.37
C VAL A 48 9.89 28.93 -0.28
N VAL A 49 9.34 30.12 -0.50
CA VAL A 49 7.89 30.36 -0.43
C VAL A 49 7.15 29.52 -1.47
N TRP A 50 7.64 29.49 -2.70
CA TRP A 50 7.04 28.70 -3.78
C TRP A 50 7.06 27.20 -3.46
N MET A 51 8.20 26.65 -3.04
CA MET A 51 8.33 25.24 -2.72
C MET A 51 7.51 24.86 -1.49
N ALA A 52 7.33 25.76 -0.52
CA ALA A 52 6.43 25.54 0.61
C ALA A 52 4.97 25.35 0.14
N ILE A 53 4.48 26.24 -0.74
CA ILE A 53 3.12 26.14 -1.30
C ILE A 53 2.95 24.82 -2.06
N VAL A 54 3.88 24.50 -2.96
CA VAL A 54 3.85 23.27 -3.74
C VAL A 54 3.86 22.04 -2.83
N SER A 55 4.68 22.05 -1.78
CA SER A 55 4.76 20.95 -0.81
C SER A 55 3.44 20.73 -0.08
N ILE A 56 2.80 21.79 0.40
CA ILE A 56 1.52 21.71 1.11
C ILE A 56 0.44 21.11 0.19
N LEU A 57 0.35 21.60 -1.05
CA LEU A 57 -0.62 21.10 -2.03
C LEU A 57 -0.35 19.62 -2.39
N ALA A 58 0.92 19.27 -2.64
CA ALA A 58 1.30 17.91 -3.00
C ALA A 58 1.05 16.91 -1.87
N VAL A 59 1.42 17.25 -0.63
CA VAL A 59 1.21 16.39 0.54
C VAL A 59 -0.28 16.22 0.82
N THR A 60 -1.06 17.32 0.80
CA THR A 60 -2.51 17.27 1.04
C THR A 60 -3.22 16.39 0.02
N SER A 61 -2.88 16.54 -1.26
CA SER A 61 -3.41 15.71 -2.34
C SER A 61 -3.05 14.23 -2.14
N SER A 62 -1.78 13.94 -1.86
CA SER A 62 -1.29 12.57 -1.67
C SER A 62 -1.94 11.87 -0.48
N VAL A 63 -2.03 12.55 0.67
CA VAL A 63 -2.66 12.00 1.89
C VAL A 63 -4.14 11.74 1.64
N ASN A 64 -4.86 12.65 0.98
CA ASN A 64 -6.26 12.46 0.64
C ASN A 64 -6.47 11.21 -0.25
N THR A 65 -5.63 11.03 -1.28
CA THR A 65 -5.68 9.86 -2.15
C THR A 65 -5.39 8.57 -1.40
N VAL A 66 -4.40 8.57 -0.50
CA VAL A 66 -4.03 7.37 0.29
C VAL A 66 -5.14 6.97 1.25
N ILE A 67 -5.72 7.92 2.00
CA ILE A 67 -6.84 7.63 2.92
C ILE A 67 -8.03 7.05 2.15
N SER A 68 -8.37 7.66 1.01
CA SER A 68 -9.46 7.19 0.15
C SER A 68 -9.19 5.77 -0.37
N ALA A 69 -8.01 5.54 -0.98
CA ALA A 69 -7.65 4.24 -1.54
C ALA A 69 -7.68 3.12 -0.49
N LEU A 70 -7.11 3.36 0.70
CA LEU A 70 -7.12 2.39 1.80
C LEU A 70 -8.54 2.12 2.32
N ALA A 71 -9.41 3.13 2.37
CA ALA A 71 -10.79 2.95 2.80
C ALA A 71 -11.58 2.07 1.80
N TYR A 72 -11.38 2.25 0.49
CA TYR A 72 -11.97 1.39 -0.54
C TYR A 72 -11.42 -0.03 -0.49
N ILE A 73 -10.13 -0.22 -0.23
CA ILE A 73 -9.54 -1.55 -0.02
C ILE A 73 -10.18 -2.22 1.20
N ALA A 74 -10.35 -1.50 2.32
CA ALA A 74 -11.00 -2.03 3.51
C ALA A 74 -12.47 -2.43 3.25
N ALA A 75 -13.22 -1.60 2.51
CA ALA A 75 -14.58 -1.92 2.10
C ALA A 75 -14.64 -3.16 1.18
N GLY A 76 -13.71 -3.27 0.22
CA GLY A 76 -13.57 -4.43 -0.66
C GLY A 76 -13.26 -5.72 0.11
N MET A 77 -12.33 -5.67 1.05
CA MET A 77 -12.01 -6.80 1.94
C MET A 77 -13.21 -7.19 2.82
N ALA A 78 -13.98 -6.21 3.30
CA ALA A 78 -15.19 -6.48 4.09
C ALA A 78 -16.30 -7.14 3.25
N LYS A 79 -16.40 -6.82 1.95
CA LYS A 79 -17.34 -7.48 1.00
C LYS A 79 -17.10 -8.99 0.97
N ILE A 80 -15.84 -9.42 0.90
CA ILE A 80 -15.45 -10.83 0.88
C ILE A 80 -15.27 -11.44 2.29
N ARG A 81 -15.78 -10.78 3.35
CA ARG A 81 -15.73 -11.22 4.77
C ARG A 81 -14.32 -11.35 5.36
N LEU A 82 -13.32 -10.71 4.76
CA LEU A 82 -11.97 -10.64 5.34
C LEU A 82 -11.85 -9.58 6.44
N LEU A 83 -12.78 -8.61 6.48
CA LEU A 83 -12.88 -7.58 7.52
C LEU A 83 -14.30 -7.49 8.09
N PRO A 84 -14.48 -6.88 9.28
CA PRO A 84 -15.79 -6.60 9.85
C PRO A 84 -16.71 -5.90 8.85
N SER A 85 -17.99 -6.26 8.83
CA SER A 85 -18.99 -5.68 7.90
C SER A 85 -19.21 -4.18 8.07
N VAL A 86 -18.75 -3.59 9.17
CA VAL A 86 -18.82 -2.16 9.45
C VAL A 86 -18.06 -1.34 8.39
N PHE A 87 -16.96 -1.88 7.85
CA PHE A 87 -16.18 -1.22 6.79
C PHE A 87 -16.90 -1.16 5.44
N MET A 88 -18.00 -1.91 5.25
CA MET A 88 -18.85 -1.79 4.05
C MET A 88 -19.84 -0.63 4.14
N LYS A 89 -19.95 0.08 5.27
CA LYS A 89 -20.92 1.17 5.42
C LYS A 89 -20.47 2.38 4.59
N THR A 90 -21.31 2.78 3.66
CA THR A 90 -21.11 3.96 2.80
C THR A 90 -22.05 5.09 3.20
N ASN A 91 -21.65 6.33 2.89
CA ASN A 91 -22.51 7.51 3.05
C ASN A 91 -23.49 7.67 1.86
N LYS A 92 -24.28 8.76 1.85
CA LYS A 92 -25.23 9.10 0.75
C LYS A 92 -24.56 9.21 -0.63
N TYR A 93 -23.27 9.53 -0.68
CA TYR A 93 -22.49 9.69 -1.90
C TYR A 93 -21.65 8.45 -2.26
N GLY A 94 -21.85 7.32 -1.57
CA GLY A 94 -21.14 6.06 -1.85
C GLY A 94 -19.75 5.94 -1.22
N ALA A 95 -19.28 6.94 -0.46
CA ALA A 95 -17.94 6.90 0.14
C ALA A 95 -17.93 6.03 1.43
N PRO A 96 -16.96 5.10 1.61
CA PRO A 96 -16.84 4.24 2.78
C PRO A 96 -16.33 5.02 4.01
N PHE A 97 -17.21 5.79 4.64
CA PHE A 97 -16.85 6.76 5.69
C PHE A 97 -16.21 6.12 6.91
N VAL A 98 -16.60 4.89 7.30
CA VAL A 98 -16.00 4.18 8.44
C VAL A 98 -14.52 3.94 8.17
N GLY A 99 -14.16 3.48 6.97
CA GLY A 99 -12.76 3.30 6.59
C GLY A 99 -11.99 4.62 6.63
N ILE A 100 -12.58 5.68 6.07
CA ILE A 100 -11.96 7.02 6.02
C ILE A 100 -11.65 7.53 7.43
N PHE A 101 -12.63 7.51 8.35
CA PHE A 101 -12.42 7.98 9.72
C PHE A 101 -11.44 7.11 10.51
N THR A 102 -11.49 5.78 10.35
CA THR A 102 -10.55 4.90 11.04
C THR A 102 -9.11 5.12 10.56
N ILE A 103 -8.88 5.16 9.25
CA ILE A 103 -7.54 5.34 8.67
C ILE A 103 -7.02 6.75 8.98
N GLY A 104 -7.85 7.78 8.76
CA GLY A 104 -7.49 9.17 9.08
C GLY A 104 -7.20 9.36 10.57
N GLY A 105 -8.01 8.77 11.45
CA GLY A 105 -7.79 8.82 12.90
C GLY A 105 -6.49 8.16 13.34
N ILE A 106 -6.13 7.01 12.75
CA ILE A 106 -4.84 6.35 13.00
C ILE A 106 -3.69 7.24 12.51
N MET A 107 -3.80 7.86 11.33
CA MET A 107 -2.77 8.79 10.83
C MET A 107 -2.59 10.00 11.75
N ILE A 108 -3.68 10.58 12.27
CA ILE A 108 -3.62 11.67 13.24
C ILE A 108 -2.94 11.21 14.53
N LEU A 109 -3.29 10.03 15.05
CA LEU A 109 -2.69 9.47 16.25
C LEU A 109 -1.18 9.24 16.10
N ILE A 110 -0.73 8.70 14.97
CA ILE A 110 0.70 8.48 14.68
C ILE A 110 1.44 9.82 14.63
N ASN A 111 0.86 10.85 14.02
CA ASN A 111 1.48 12.18 14.00
C ASN A 111 1.49 12.83 15.39
N ALA A 112 0.41 12.70 16.16
CA ALA A 112 0.30 13.28 17.50
C ALA A 112 1.27 12.64 18.52
N THR A 113 1.63 11.37 18.32
CA THR A 113 2.56 10.64 19.20
C THR A 113 4.04 10.95 18.92
N GLY A 114 4.34 11.81 17.95
CA GLY A 114 5.72 12.26 17.69
C GLY A 114 6.62 11.23 17.00
N LEU A 115 6.05 10.09 16.56
CA LEU A 115 6.74 9.06 15.75
C LEU A 115 7.26 9.60 14.40
N SER A 116 6.88 10.82 14.02
CA SER A 116 7.27 11.52 12.80
C SER A 116 8.47 12.49 12.98
N THR A 117 9.23 12.42 14.07
CA THR A 117 10.46 13.24 14.22
C THR A 117 11.52 12.86 13.18
N SER A 118 12.41 13.80 12.80
CA SER A 118 13.30 13.67 11.63
C SER A 118 14.18 12.41 11.63
N GLU A 119 14.72 11.99 12.78
CA GLU A 119 15.54 10.78 12.88
C GLU A 119 14.70 9.49 12.88
N GLN A 120 13.51 9.53 13.50
CA GLN A 120 12.58 8.41 13.54
C GLN A 120 11.86 8.19 12.20
N LEU A 121 11.71 9.26 11.41
CA LEU A 121 11.03 9.22 10.12
C LEU A 121 11.74 8.29 9.14
N SER A 122 13.06 8.40 9.00
CA SER A 122 13.84 7.50 8.14
C SER A 122 13.71 6.04 8.58
N PHE A 123 13.80 5.78 9.89
CA PHE A 123 13.61 4.44 10.44
C PHE A 123 12.20 3.88 10.15
N LEU A 124 11.16 4.71 10.30
CA LEU A 124 9.77 4.33 10.05
C LEU A 124 9.52 4.06 8.56
N ILE A 125 10.07 4.90 7.68
CA ILE A 125 9.98 4.72 6.23
C ILE A 125 10.66 3.40 5.83
N LEU A 126 11.89 3.16 6.27
CA LEU A 126 12.62 1.92 5.95
C LEU A 126 11.87 0.68 6.48
N THR A 127 11.32 0.76 7.69
CA THR A 127 10.48 -0.28 8.27
C THR A 127 9.25 -0.56 7.39
N GLY A 128 8.53 0.48 6.97
CA GLY A 128 7.39 0.37 6.06
C GLY A 128 7.75 -0.21 4.70
N CYS A 129 8.90 0.17 4.14
CA CYS A 129 9.42 -0.36 2.89
C CYS A 129 9.65 -1.87 2.97
N VAL A 130 10.20 -2.39 4.07
CA VAL A 130 10.40 -3.84 4.25
C VAL A 130 9.05 -4.58 4.25
N PHE A 131 7.99 -4.05 4.87
CA PHE A 131 6.65 -4.65 4.78
C PHE A 131 6.15 -4.75 3.33
N TRP A 132 6.29 -3.66 2.59
CA TRP A 132 5.90 -3.62 1.18
C TRP A 132 6.72 -4.59 0.33
N MET A 133 8.03 -4.66 0.56
CA MET A 133 8.91 -5.58 -0.13
C MET A 133 8.54 -7.04 0.14
N VAL A 134 8.22 -7.40 1.40
CA VAL A 134 7.72 -8.74 1.74
C VAL A 134 6.41 -9.04 1.00
N ALA A 135 5.47 -8.09 0.96
CA ALA A 135 4.22 -8.23 0.20
C ALA A 135 4.48 -8.41 -1.31
N TYR A 136 5.49 -7.74 -1.87
CA TYR A 136 5.88 -7.93 -3.26
C TYR A 136 6.48 -9.31 -3.51
N VAL A 137 7.33 -9.84 -2.62
CA VAL A 137 7.83 -11.21 -2.71
C VAL A 137 6.66 -12.21 -2.75
N VAL A 138 5.70 -12.05 -1.83
CA VAL A 138 4.49 -12.88 -1.80
C VAL A 138 3.69 -12.76 -3.10
N SER A 139 3.54 -11.54 -3.64
CA SER A 139 2.86 -11.31 -4.92
C SER A 139 3.55 -12.02 -6.10
N HIS A 140 4.88 -11.99 -6.16
CA HIS A 140 5.64 -12.68 -7.21
C HIS A 140 5.50 -14.20 -7.09
N ILE A 141 5.53 -14.73 -5.86
CA ILE A 141 5.26 -16.14 -5.58
C ILE A 141 3.83 -16.51 -6.02
N ASN A 142 2.84 -15.67 -5.72
CA ASN A 142 1.45 -15.89 -6.14
C ASN A 142 1.32 -16.00 -7.66
N VAL A 143 2.02 -15.16 -8.43
CA VAL A 143 2.03 -15.27 -9.90
C VAL A 143 2.57 -16.63 -10.36
N LEU A 144 3.65 -17.12 -9.75
CA LEU A 144 4.22 -18.43 -10.07
C LEU A 144 3.26 -19.59 -9.71
N ILE A 145 2.61 -19.51 -8.55
CA ILE A 145 1.62 -20.50 -8.09
C ILE A 145 0.40 -20.49 -9.01
N LEU A 146 -0.15 -19.33 -9.34
CA LEU A 146 -1.32 -19.18 -10.22
C LEU A 146 -1.03 -19.66 -11.64
N ARG A 147 0.20 -19.47 -12.14
CA ARG A 147 0.62 -20.04 -13.43
C ARG A 147 0.55 -21.57 -13.43
N LYS A 148 0.94 -22.23 -12.33
CA LYS A 148 0.91 -23.70 -12.21
C LYS A 148 -0.48 -24.26 -11.89
N ARG A 149 -1.21 -23.64 -10.94
CA ARG A 149 -2.51 -24.15 -10.46
C ARG A 149 -3.68 -23.85 -11.39
N LEU A 150 -3.67 -22.70 -12.05
CA LEU A 150 -4.79 -22.23 -12.89
C LEU A 150 -4.29 -21.83 -14.29
N PRO A 151 -3.70 -22.77 -15.07
CA PRO A 151 -3.13 -22.45 -16.39
C PRO A 151 -4.20 -22.06 -17.43
N LYS A 152 -5.42 -22.61 -17.31
CA LYS A 152 -6.55 -22.40 -18.24
C LYS A 152 -7.47 -21.23 -17.86
N ALA A 153 -7.24 -20.57 -16.74
CA ALA A 153 -8.08 -19.43 -16.35
C ALA A 153 -7.95 -18.29 -17.38
N PRO A 154 -9.05 -17.59 -17.74
CA PRO A 154 -8.99 -16.46 -18.66
C PRO A 154 -8.13 -15.35 -18.05
N ARG A 155 -7.19 -14.83 -18.84
CA ARG A 155 -6.28 -13.76 -18.41
C ARG A 155 -6.30 -12.64 -19.45
N THR A 156 -6.77 -11.46 -19.06
CA THR A 156 -6.74 -10.24 -19.89
C THR A 156 -5.31 -9.82 -20.20
N PHE A 157 -4.39 -10.03 -19.26
CA PHE A 157 -2.97 -9.74 -19.41
C PHE A 157 -2.10 -10.90 -18.92
N LYS A 158 -1.04 -11.22 -19.66
CA LYS A 158 -0.03 -12.20 -19.28
C LYS A 158 1.31 -11.49 -19.15
N ALA A 159 1.90 -11.53 -17.96
CA ALA A 159 3.21 -10.92 -17.75
C ALA A 159 4.26 -11.55 -18.69
N PRO A 160 5.02 -10.73 -19.45
CA PRO A 160 6.08 -11.20 -20.32
C PRO A 160 7.22 -11.83 -19.51
N GLY A 161 8.04 -12.67 -20.15
CA GLY A 161 9.17 -13.32 -19.48
C GLY A 161 8.79 -14.46 -18.52
N GLY A 162 7.60 -15.06 -18.67
CA GLY A 162 7.28 -16.35 -18.06
C GLY A 162 7.54 -16.43 -16.55
N ILE A 163 8.45 -17.31 -16.17
CA ILE A 163 8.91 -17.54 -14.78
C ILE A 163 10.09 -16.64 -14.42
N THR A 164 10.89 -16.21 -15.40
CA THR A 164 12.14 -15.49 -15.15
C THR A 164 11.90 -14.12 -14.54
N VAL A 165 10.93 -13.35 -15.05
CA VAL A 165 10.62 -12.01 -14.53
C VAL A 165 10.17 -12.06 -13.05
N PRO A 166 9.21 -12.92 -12.65
CA PRO A 166 8.88 -13.09 -11.24
C PRO A 166 10.06 -13.52 -10.36
N VAL A 167 10.93 -14.42 -10.84
CA VAL A 167 12.09 -14.89 -10.06
C VAL A 167 13.12 -13.79 -9.88
N LEU A 168 13.43 -13.03 -10.92
CA LEU A 168 14.33 -11.87 -10.84
C LEU A 168 13.77 -10.81 -9.88
N GLY A 169 12.46 -10.56 -9.93
CA GLY A 169 11.81 -9.64 -8.99
C GLY A 169 11.91 -10.11 -7.54
N ILE A 170 11.77 -11.41 -7.27
CA ILE A 170 11.99 -11.99 -5.92
C ILE A 170 13.43 -11.77 -5.48
N ILE A 171 14.41 -12.14 -6.32
CA ILE A 171 15.84 -12.01 -5.98
C ILE A 171 16.20 -10.55 -5.72
N GLY A 172 15.78 -9.63 -6.59
CA GLY A 172 16.03 -8.19 -6.43
C GLY A 172 15.40 -7.64 -5.15
N THR A 173 14.15 -8.02 -4.86
CA THR A 173 13.46 -7.57 -3.65
C THR A 173 14.11 -8.13 -2.38
N LEU A 174 14.55 -9.40 -2.39
CA LEU A 174 15.30 -9.99 -1.26
C LEU A 174 16.66 -9.30 -1.05
N TRP A 175 17.34 -8.96 -2.15
CA TRP A 175 18.60 -8.21 -2.09
C TRP A 175 18.41 -6.81 -1.49
N MET A 176 17.32 -6.11 -1.85
CA MET A 176 16.95 -4.83 -1.24
C MET A 176 16.62 -4.96 0.23
N ILE A 177 15.87 -6.00 0.63
CA ILE A 177 15.59 -6.26 2.05
C ILE A 177 16.90 -6.45 2.81
N TYR A 178 17.83 -7.25 2.28
CA TYR A 178 19.13 -7.52 2.91
C TYR A 178 20.00 -6.26 3.07
N ASN A 179 19.93 -5.34 2.11
CA ASN A 179 20.71 -4.09 2.09
C ASN A 179 19.86 -2.85 2.45
N ILE A 180 18.85 -3.00 3.31
CA ILE A 180 17.92 -1.91 3.64
C ILE A 180 18.60 -0.70 4.30
N ASP A 181 19.64 -0.94 5.10
CA ASP A 181 20.39 0.09 5.80
C ASP A 181 21.87 -0.32 5.89
N SER A 182 22.77 0.66 5.77
CA SER A 182 24.23 0.45 5.85
C SER A 182 24.69 0.07 7.26
N ASN A 183 23.97 0.49 8.30
CA ASN A 183 24.26 0.19 9.69
C ASN A 183 23.62 -1.17 10.08
N PRO A 184 24.42 -2.19 10.46
CA PRO A 184 23.92 -3.50 10.85
C PRO A 184 22.94 -3.47 12.03
N ASP A 185 23.14 -2.59 13.00
CA ASP A 185 22.30 -2.51 14.21
C ASP A 185 20.91 -1.94 13.87
N THR A 186 20.87 -0.87 13.07
CA THR A 186 19.63 -0.28 12.57
C THR A 186 18.85 -1.29 11.74
N ARG A 187 19.54 -1.98 10.82
CA ARG A 187 18.96 -3.04 10.00
C ARG A 187 18.33 -4.16 10.86
N LEU A 188 19.03 -4.63 11.90
CA LEU A 188 18.51 -5.68 12.77
C LEU A 188 17.26 -5.20 13.55
N LYS A 189 17.24 -3.95 14.01
CA LYS A 189 16.07 -3.34 14.65
C LYS A 189 14.87 -3.31 13.70
N ILE A 190 15.08 -2.87 12.45
CA ILE A 190 14.03 -2.87 11.41
C ILE A 190 13.47 -4.29 11.23
N TYR A 191 14.32 -5.30 11.07
CA TYR A 191 13.86 -6.68 10.89
C TYR A 191 13.08 -7.21 12.09
N LYS A 192 13.52 -6.90 13.32
CA LYS A 192 12.80 -7.30 14.54
C LYS A 192 11.40 -6.68 14.58
N VAL A 193 11.29 -5.38 14.33
CA VAL A 193 9.98 -4.70 14.28
C VAL A 193 9.11 -5.29 13.18
N CYS A 194 9.69 -5.52 11.99
CA CYS A 194 8.97 -6.13 10.87
C CYS A 194 8.42 -7.52 11.21
N LEU A 195 9.26 -8.36 11.80
CA LEU A 195 8.91 -9.73 12.18
C LEU A 195 7.82 -9.75 13.26
N VAL A 196 7.89 -8.87 14.26
CA VAL A 196 6.89 -8.77 15.33
C VAL A 196 5.52 -8.41 14.76
N ILE A 197 5.42 -7.36 13.95
CA ILE A 197 4.14 -6.96 13.36
C ILE A 197 3.63 -8.04 12.39
N LEU A 198 4.50 -8.65 11.57
CA LEU A 198 4.09 -9.78 10.71
C LEU A 198 3.53 -10.95 11.54
N ALA A 199 4.16 -11.26 12.68
CA ALA A 199 3.66 -12.28 13.59
C ALA A 199 2.29 -11.90 14.18
N VAL A 200 2.12 -10.65 14.62
CA VAL A 200 0.83 -10.14 15.13
C VAL A 200 -0.26 -10.22 14.05
N LEU A 201 0.04 -9.80 12.82
CA LEU A 201 -0.88 -9.89 11.69
C LEU A 201 -1.21 -11.34 11.32
N ALA A 202 -0.23 -12.25 11.38
CA ALA A 202 -0.45 -13.67 11.14
C ALA A 202 -1.34 -14.30 12.22
N VAL A 203 -1.14 -13.95 13.49
CA VAL A 203 -2.00 -14.38 14.60
C VAL A 203 -3.41 -13.83 14.43
N TYR A 204 -3.56 -12.54 14.11
CA TYR A 204 -4.86 -11.94 13.82
C TYR A 204 -5.57 -12.65 12.66
N ALA A 205 -4.88 -12.89 11.55
CA ALA A 205 -5.44 -13.60 10.40
C ALA A 205 -5.86 -15.03 10.76
N PHE A 206 -5.05 -15.74 11.56
CA PHE A 206 -5.36 -17.09 12.05
C PHE A 206 -6.62 -17.10 12.93
N LEU A 207 -6.70 -16.21 13.91
CA LEU A 207 -7.85 -16.07 14.80
C LEU A 207 -9.10 -15.69 14.01
N TRP A 208 -8.98 -14.77 13.05
CA TRP A 208 -10.10 -14.35 12.20
C TRP A 208 -10.63 -15.51 11.34
N ILE A 209 -9.75 -16.30 10.72
CA ILE A 209 -10.14 -17.46 9.92
C ILE A 209 -10.84 -18.53 10.78
N LYS A 210 -10.28 -18.81 11.96
CA LYS A 210 -10.79 -19.87 12.85
C LYS A 210 -12.09 -19.48 13.55
N LEU A 211 -12.16 -18.27 14.11
CA LEU A 211 -13.29 -17.84 14.95
C LEU A 211 -14.43 -17.22 14.13
N VAL A 212 -14.11 -16.41 13.11
CA VAL A 212 -15.10 -15.63 12.35
C VAL A 212 -15.50 -16.33 11.06
N LEU A 213 -14.54 -16.71 10.21
CA LEU A 213 -14.87 -17.40 8.95
C LEU A 213 -15.28 -18.86 9.16
N LYS A 214 -14.80 -19.51 10.23
CA LYS A 214 -15.04 -20.93 10.54
C LYS A 214 -14.76 -21.86 9.34
N ARG A 215 -13.72 -21.55 8.55
CA ARG A 215 -13.33 -22.32 7.36
C ARG A 215 -12.10 -23.18 7.64
N LYS A 216 -11.97 -24.30 6.91
CA LYS A 216 -10.77 -25.16 6.97
C LYS A 216 -9.57 -24.39 6.42
N MET A 217 -8.53 -24.24 7.23
CA MET A 217 -7.31 -23.50 6.89
C MET A 217 -6.60 -24.17 5.70
N PHE A 218 -5.93 -23.36 4.88
CA PHE A 218 -5.11 -23.79 3.74
C PHE A 218 -5.84 -24.55 2.62
N LYS A 219 -7.18 -24.58 2.62
CA LYS A 219 -7.95 -25.05 1.46
C LYS A 219 -8.13 -23.90 0.47
N PRO A 220 -7.78 -24.09 -0.82
CA PRO A 220 -8.02 -23.07 -1.82
C PRO A 220 -9.53 -22.85 -1.96
N ILE A 221 -9.93 -21.58 -2.00
CA ILE A 221 -11.31 -21.22 -2.31
C ILE A 221 -11.49 -21.42 -3.82
N PRO A 222 -12.55 -22.11 -4.28
CA PRO A 222 -12.85 -22.25 -5.70
C PRO A 222 -12.92 -20.86 -6.36
N LEU A 223 -12.32 -20.71 -7.53
CA LEU A 223 -12.28 -19.42 -8.24
C LEU A 223 -13.69 -18.86 -8.45
N GLU A 224 -14.65 -19.73 -8.78
CA GLU A 224 -16.06 -19.37 -8.97
C GLU A 224 -16.70 -18.75 -7.72
N GLU A 225 -16.37 -19.25 -6.52
CA GLU A 225 -16.88 -18.69 -5.27
C GLU A 225 -16.30 -17.30 -5.02
N VAL A 226 -15.01 -17.08 -5.34
CA VAL A 226 -14.37 -15.75 -5.21
C VAL A 226 -15.00 -14.76 -6.20
N MET A 227 -15.16 -15.16 -7.46
CA MET A 227 -15.80 -14.34 -8.50
C MET A 227 -17.25 -14.01 -8.14
N ALA A 228 -17.99 -14.97 -7.55
CA ALA A 228 -19.34 -14.73 -7.06
C ALA A 228 -19.36 -13.73 -5.89
N MET A 229 -18.42 -13.83 -4.93
CA MET A 229 -18.34 -12.90 -3.80
C MET A 229 -18.00 -11.45 -4.21
N GLU A 230 -17.29 -11.26 -5.32
CA GLU A 230 -17.02 -9.94 -5.90
C GLU A 230 -18.26 -9.32 -6.57
N ASN A 231 -19.23 -10.12 -7.00
CA ASN A 231 -20.46 -9.61 -7.60
C ASN A 231 -21.31 -8.87 -6.56
N GLU A 232 -21.85 -7.71 -6.92
CA GLU A 232 -22.72 -6.91 -6.04
C GLU A 232 -24.01 -7.65 -5.65
N LEU A 233 -24.55 -8.46 -6.57
CA LEU A 233 -25.76 -9.25 -6.35
C LEU A 233 -25.58 -10.31 -5.26
N TYR A 234 -24.36 -10.78 -5.03
CA TYR A 234 -24.08 -11.79 -4.01
C TYR A 234 -24.46 -11.32 -2.59
N GLN A 235 -24.28 -10.03 -2.28
CA GLN A 235 -24.69 -9.50 -0.98
C GLN A 235 -26.20 -9.29 -0.87
N VAL A 236 -26.87 -9.02 -1.99
CA VAL A 236 -28.33 -8.85 -2.06
C VAL A 236 -29.00 -10.19 -1.77
N TYR A 237 -28.66 -11.25 -2.51
CA TYR A 237 -29.26 -12.57 -2.34
C TYR A 237 -28.89 -13.26 -1.02
N ARG A 238 -27.79 -12.86 -0.38
CA ARG A 238 -27.37 -13.41 0.92
C ARG A 238 -27.99 -12.70 2.12
N ASN A 239 -28.42 -11.44 2.00
CA ASN A 239 -29.07 -10.72 3.09
C ASN A 239 -30.59 -10.74 2.88
N PRO A 240 -31.38 -11.46 3.69
CA PRO A 240 -32.83 -11.60 3.49
C PRO A 240 -33.55 -10.26 3.37
N LYS A 241 -33.13 -9.25 4.14
CA LYS A 241 -33.72 -7.90 4.11
C LYS A 241 -33.40 -7.15 2.82
N LYS A 242 -32.18 -7.30 2.28
CA LYS A 242 -31.80 -6.68 1.00
C LYS A 242 -32.40 -7.42 -0.18
N LYS A 243 -32.51 -8.74 -0.10
CA LYS A 243 -33.19 -9.58 -1.10
C LYS A 243 -34.65 -9.16 -1.24
N ALA A 244 -35.39 -9.09 -0.14
CA ALA A 244 -36.79 -8.65 -0.14
C ALA A 244 -36.96 -7.23 -0.71
N ALA A 245 -36.10 -6.28 -0.34
CA ALA A 245 -36.13 -4.92 -0.87
C ALA A 245 -35.81 -4.84 -2.38
N TYR A 246 -34.89 -5.68 -2.86
CA TYR A 246 -34.54 -5.75 -4.29
C TYR A 246 -35.66 -6.38 -5.13
N GLU A 247 -36.29 -7.45 -4.62
CA GLU A 247 -37.41 -8.11 -5.28
C GLU A 247 -38.64 -7.18 -5.35
N LEU A 248 -38.91 -6.40 -4.31
CA LEU A 248 -39.96 -5.35 -4.29
C LEU A 248 -39.72 -4.19 -5.26
N ALA A 249 -38.47 -3.88 -5.59
CA ALA A 249 -38.14 -2.80 -6.52
C ALA A 249 -38.20 -3.24 -8.01
N ARG A 250 -38.36 -4.54 -8.26
CA ARG A 250 -38.31 -5.13 -9.60
C ARG A 250 -39.63 -5.75 -10.06
N GLY A 251 -40.57 -5.97 -9.14
CA GLY A 251 -41.96 -6.38 -9.42
C GLY A 251 -42.90 -5.19 -9.39
#